data_AF-A0A7J6AN74-F1
#
_entry.id   AF-A0A7J6AN74-F1
#
_cell.length_a   1.000
_cell.length_b   1.000
_cell.length_c   1.000
_cell.angle_alpha   90.00
_cell.angle_beta   90.00
_cell.angle_gamma   90.00
#
_symmetry.space_group_name_H-M   'P 1'
#
loop_
_entity.id
_entity.type
_entity.pdbx_description
1 polymer ?
#
loop_
_entity_poly.entity_id
_entity_poly.type
_entity_poly.pdbx_seq_one_letter_code
_entity_poly.pdbx_strand_id
1 'polypeptide(L)'
;MGSNMQVAVKIFFFAFWVSSFMIVENQEIKCLPPEIPHGFTYPDKEYEENNILQYSCEPGYNPRPGNPRCTKYGWSIKPECGVITCLLGSPTTGVHSTKPIGKNIFLAGEFVEIICLKKYWIFGTKQVSRNIKCQEDGKWELRPGCEDTTCEYPKGEHLMYNPYYYKRIYKLWENTWYRCVYGYQHTAESITCTENGWEPEPLCIEVTCKEGELKNVTIVYGSPGVSPPFKPRHYLNFECTNPGWTMTGQSSITCREDGTWSSPYPTCSG
;
A
#
# COMPACT_ATOMS: atom_id res chain seq x y z
N MET A 1 -117.12 22.56 -42.62
CA MET A 1 -116.78 21.90 -43.90
C MET A 1 -115.26 21.87 -44.03
N GLY A 2 -114.66 20.67 -44.07
CA GLY A 2 -113.22 20.42 -44.24
C GLY A 2 -112.42 20.60 -42.94
N SER A 3 -112.13 19.61 -42.10
CA SER A 3 -111.59 18.24 -42.27
C SER A 3 -110.12 18.20 -42.71
N ASN A 4 -109.24 17.87 -41.73
CA ASN A 4 -108.00 17.08 -41.77
C ASN A 4 -107.01 17.68 -40.74
N MET A 5 -106.76 17.16 -39.52
CA MET A 5 -106.59 15.77 -39.04
C MET A 5 -105.61 14.99 -39.95
N GLN A 6 -104.46 14.46 -39.50
CA GLN A 6 -104.05 13.89 -38.21
C GLN A 6 -102.49 13.85 -38.13
N VAL A 7 -101.86 14.19 -36.99
CA VAL A 7 -101.27 13.29 -35.94
C VAL A 7 -99.87 12.77 -36.35
N ALA A 8 -98.79 12.80 -35.55
CA ALA A 8 -98.63 12.28 -34.19
C ALA A 8 -97.26 12.71 -33.62
N VAL A 9 -97.17 13.11 -32.33
CA VAL A 9 -96.56 12.33 -31.21
C VAL A 9 -95.03 12.53 -31.09
N LYS A 10 -94.35 12.70 -29.95
CA LYS A 10 -94.59 13.01 -28.50
C LYS A 10 -93.18 12.84 -27.84
N ILE A 11 -92.97 13.34 -26.60
CA ILE A 11 -91.93 12.91 -25.61
C ILE A 11 -90.53 13.56 -25.80
N PHE A 12 -89.71 13.98 -24.82
CA PHE A 12 -89.76 14.43 -23.41
C PHE A 12 -88.30 14.80 -23.03
N PHE A 13 -88.11 15.71 -22.04
CA PHE A 13 -86.92 15.95 -21.18
C PHE A 13 -85.53 16.16 -21.81
N PHE A 14 -84.80 17.19 -21.33
CA PHE A 14 -83.53 16.97 -20.60
C PHE A 14 -83.11 18.26 -19.88
N ALA A 15 -82.95 18.14 -18.57
CA ALA A 15 -82.25 19.09 -17.74
C ALA A 15 -80.80 19.24 -18.22
N PHE A 16 -80.29 20.46 -18.32
CA PHE A 16 -78.85 20.67 -18.48
C PHE A 16 -78.23 20.95 -17.12
N TRP A 17 -77.39 20.00 -16.73
CA TRP A 17 -76.63 19.87 -15.49
C TRP A 17 -75.19 20.36 -15.77
N VAL A 18 -74.65 21.15 -14.83
CA VAL A 18 -73.23 21.36 -14.44
C VAL A 18 -72.24 21.92 -15.48
N SER A 19 -71.58 23.02 -15.09
CA SER A 19 -70.14 22.93 -14.83
C SER A 19 -69.78 23.75 -13.60
N SER A 20 -69.70 23.09 -12.43
CA SER A 20 -68.79 23.53 -11.38
C SER A 20 -67.40 23.53 -12.02
N PHE A 21 -66.91 24.70 -12.39
CA PHE A 21 -65.48 24.90 -12.55
C PHE A 21 -64.84 24.64 -11.18
N MET A 22 -64.42 23.40 -10.96
CA MET A 22 -63.40 23.09 -9.96
C MET A 22 -62.19 23.92 -10.37
N ILE A 23 -61.92 24.99 -9.63
CA ILE A 23 -60.61 25.63 -9.66
C ILE A 23 -59.67 24.54 -9.17
N VAL A 24 -58.91 23.94 -10.07
CA VAL A 24 -57.75 23.14 -9.70
C VAL A 24 -56.79 24.14 -9.07
N GLU A 25 -56.83 24.29 -7.76
CA GLU A 25 -55.77 24.96 -7.01
C GLU A 25 -54.48 24.21 -7.34
N ASN A 26 -53.58 24.90 -8.04
CA ASN A 26 -52.25 24.41 -8.30
C ASN A 26 -51.52 24.41 -6.96
N GLN A 27 -51.67 23.33 -6.20
CA GLN A 27 -51.05 23.19 -4.89
C GLN A 27 -49.54 23.14 -5.11
N GLU A 28 -48.84 24.23 -4.77
CA GLU A 28 -47.38 24.29 -4.85
C GLU A 28 -46.81 23.11 -4.05
N ILE A 29 -46.08 22.23 -4.74
CA ILE A 29 -45.46 21.08 -4.10
C ILE A 29 -44.31 21.59 -3.23
N LYS A 30 -44.48 21.45 -1.91
CA LYS A 30 -43.49 21.82 -0.92
C LYS A 30 -43.24 20.68 0.06
N CYS A 31 -41.99 20.47 0.43
CA CYS A 31 -41.58 19.53 1.46
C CYS A 31 -41.09 20.27 2.70
N LEU A 32 -41.53 19.81 3.88
CA LEU A 32 -41.02 20.30 5.15
C LEU A 32 -39.67 19.64 5.49
N PRO A 33 -38.79 20.33 6.23
CA PRO A 33 -37.60 19.74 6.83
C PRO A 33 -37.96 18.48 7.63
N PRO A 34 -37.38 17.32 7.32
CA PRO A 34 -37.63 16.11 8.08
C PRO A 34 -36.83 16.12 9.39
N GLU A 35 -37.37 15.50 10.44
CA GLU A 35 -36.60 15.18 11.64
C GLU A 35 -35.62 14.04 11.33
N ILE A 36 -34.33 14.30 11.53
CA ILE A 36 -33.26 13.33 11.30
C ILE A 36 -32.57 13.08 12.65
N PRO A 37 -32.73 11.90 13.27
CA PRO A 37 -31.98 11.57 14.47
C PRO A 37 -30.47 11.70 14.23
N HIS A 38 -29.76 12.42 15.09
CA HIS A 38 -28.35 12.74 14.94
C HIS A 38 -28.00 13.52 13.66
N GLY A 39 -28.95 14.25 13.09
CA GLY A 39 -28.77 15.06 11.90
C GLY A 39 -29.41 16.43 12.01
N PHE A 40 -28.89 17.38 11.24
CA PHE A 40 -29.38 18.74 11.17
C PHE A 40 -29.50 19.18 9.71
N THR A 41 -30.63 19.80 9.36
CA THR A 41 -30.94 20.31 8.03
C THR A 41 -30.47 21.76 7.90
N TYR A 42 -30.07 22.17 6.70
CA TYR A 42 -29.74 23.57 6.42
C TYR A 42 -29.97 23.91 4.95
N PRO A 43 -30.81 24.90 4.62
CA PRO A 43 -31.62 25.73 5.52
C PRO A 43 -32.81 24.96 6.12
N ASP A 44 -33.16 25.29 7.36
CA ASP A 44 -34.36 24.77 8.02
C ASP A 44 -35.60 25.53 7.55
N LYS A 45 -36.01 25.27 6.30
CA LYS A 45 -37.13 25.93 5.62
C LYS A 45 -37.85 24.97 4.68
N GLU A 46 -38.98 25.40 4.14
CA GLU A 46 -39.69 24.66 3.09
C GLU A 46 -38.84 24.52 1.81
N TYR A 47 -38.95 23.33 1.20
CA TYR A 47 -38.24 22.95 -0.03
C TYR A 47 -39.23 22.84 -1.19
N GLU A 48 -38.90 23.48 -2.31
CA GLU A 48 -39.68 23.39 -3.56
C GLU A 48 -39.48 22.04 -4.26
N GLU A 49 -40.38 21.69 -5.18
CA GLU A 49 -40.28 20.48 -5.97
C GLU A 49 -38.92 20.36 -6.68
N ASN A 50 -38.32 19.17 -6.63
CA ASN A 50 -36.98 18.86 -7.12
C ASN A 50 -35.80 19.41 -6.32
N ASN A 51 -36.02 20.19 -5.26
CA ASN A 51 -34.95 20.59 -4.36
C ASN A 51 -34.34 19.37 -3.66
N ILE A 52 -33.03 19.40 -3.46
CA ILE A 52 -32.29 18.36 -2.73
C ILE A 52 -32.13 18.81 -1.28
N LEU A 53 -32.47 17.94 -0.35
CA LEU A 53 -32.25 18.17 1.07
C LEU A 53 -30.76 18.27 1.36
N GLN A 54 -30.35 19.38 1.95
CA GLN A 54 -29.00 19.56 2.46
C GLN A 54 -29.07 19.32 3.97
N TYR A 55 -28.30 18.33 4.43
CA TYR A 55 -28.24 17.95 5.84
C TYR A 55 -26.85 17.43 6.18
N SER A 56 -26.50 17.53 7.45
CA SER A 56 -25.27 16.95 7.99
C SER A 56 -25.57 16.18 9.26
N CYS A 57 -24.64 15.32 9.63
CA CYS A 57 -24.78 14.46 10.78
C CYS A 57 -23.88 14.93 11.93
N GLU A 58 -24.28 14.60 13.15
CA GLU A 58 -23.47 14.77 14.35
C GLU A 58 -22.17 13.95 14.25
N PRO A 59 -21.10 14.33 15.00
CA PRO A 59 -19.88 13.53 15.07
C PRO A 59 -20.14 12.06 15.42
N GLY A 60 -19.51 11.14 14.69
CA GLY A 60 -19.73 9.69 14.82
C GLY A 60 -20.87 9.12 13.96
N TYR A 61 -21.55 9.97 13.17
CA TYR A 61 -22.59 9.58 12.23
C TYR A 61 -22.28 10.08 10.81
N ASN A 62 -22.65 9.31 9.80
CA ASN A 62 -22.55 9.68 8.39
C ASN A 62 -23.91 9.58 7.68
N PRO A 63 -24.18 10.46 6.70
CA PRO A 63 -25.38 10.36 5.89
C PRO A 63 -25.36 9.05 5.11
N ARG A 64 -26.49 8.32 5.12
CA ARG A 64 -26.62 7.14 4.26
C ARG A 64 -26.54 7.54 2.78
N PRO A 65 -26.06 6.64 1.90
CA PRO A 65 -25.95 6.95 0.47
C PRO A 65 -27.29 7.36 -0.14
N GLY A 66 -27.29 8.48 -0.87
CA GLY A 66 -28.45 8.99 -1.59
C GLY A 66 -28.75 10.45 -1.25
N ASN A 67 -29.40 11.13 -2.18
CA ASN A 67 -29.77 12.54 -2.04
C ASN A 67 -31.31 12.66 -1.98
N PRO A 68 -31.92 12.97 -0.82
CA PRO A 68 -33.35 13.17 -0.70
C PRO A 68 -33.80 14.34 -1.57
N ARG A 69 -34.70 14.09 -2.51
CA ARG A 69 -35.27 15.09 -3.40
C ARG A 69 -36.74 15.32 -3.05
N CYS A 70 -37.18 16.57 -2.98
CA CYS A 70 -38.58 16.88 -2.77
C CYS A 70 -39.40 16.49 -4.00
N THR A 71 -40.45 15.71 -3.80
CA THR A 71 -41.39 15.26 -4.83
C THR A 71 -42.81 15.60 -4.42
N LYS A 72 -43.76 15.46 -5.34
CA LYS A 72 -45.21 15.59 -5.04
C LYS A 72 -45.72 14.66 -3.94
N TYR A 73 -44.98 13.60 -3.60
CA TYR A 73 -45.32 12.65 -2.54
C TYR A 73 -44.47 12.81 -1.27
N GLY A 74 -43.67 13.87 -1.17
CA GLY A 74 -42.68 14.09 -0.11
C GLY A 74 -41.25 13.74 -0.55
N TRP A 75 -40.38 13.43 0.41
CA TRP A 75 -38.97 13.14 0.16
C TRP A 75 -38.78 11.81 -0.58
N SER A 76 -37.99 11.83 -1.67
CA SER A 76 -37.74 10.66 -2.53
C SER A 76 -37.10 9.48 -1.80
N ILE A 77 -36.29 9.78 -0.78
CA ILE A 77 -35.72 8.82 0.17
C ILE A 77 -35.81 9.42 1.57
N LYS A 78 -35.92 8.57 2.58
CA LYS A 78 -35.87 9.02 3.97
C LYS A 78 -34.40 9.34 4.33
N PRO A 79 -34.06 10.59 4.67
CA PRO A 79 -32.73 10.93 5.14
C PRO A 79 -32.46 10.29 6.49
N GLU A 80 -31.29 9.67 6.61
CA GLU A 80 -30.88 9.02 7.84
C GLU A 80 -29.38 9.24 8.07
N CYS A 81 -29.03 9.57 9.32
CA CYS A 81 -27.66 9.59 9.81
C CYS A 81 -27.39 8.24 10.48
N GLY A 82 -26.51 7.45 9.88
CA GLY A 82 -26.10 6.14 10.42
C GLY A 82 -24.80 6.25 11.19
N VAL A 83 -24.65 5.45 12.24
CA VAL A 83 -23.39 5.36 13.00
C VAL A 83 -22.25 4.94 12.07
N ILE A 84 -21.11 5.62 12.17
CA ILE A 84 -19.92 5.31 11.37
C ILE A 84 -19.35 3.97 11.84
N THR A 85 -19.31 3.01 10.94
CA THR A 85 -18.79 1.68 11.20
C THR A 85 -17.93 1.20 10.06
N CYS A 86 -16.86 0.48 10.39
CA CYS A 86 -16.05 -0.27 9.45
C CYS A 86 -16.40 -1.75 9.56
N LEU A 87 -16.71 -2.36 8.42
CA LEU A 87 -16.90 -3.80 8.30
C LEU A 87 -15.55 -4.46 7.99
N LEU A 88 -15.18 -5.46 8.79
CA LEU A 88 -13.97 -6.23 8.54
C LEU A 88 -14.13 -7.19 7.34
N GLY A 89 -15.36 -7.69 7.15
CA GLY A 89 -15.68 -8.70 6.16
C GLY A 89 -15.24 -10.11 6.58
N SER A 90 -15.38 -11.08 5.67
CA SER A 90 -14.87 -12.44 5.90
C SER A 90 -13.34 -12.46 5.88
N PRO A 91 -12.68 -13.37 6.61
CA PRO A 91 -11.23 -13.48 6.61
C PRO A 91 -10.71 -13.65 5.17
N THR A 92 -9.81 -12.74 4.74
CA THR A 92 -9.11 -12.89 3.46
C THR A 92 -8.09 -14.02 3.53
N THR A 93 -7.64 -14.53 2.38
CA THR A 93 -6.52 -15.47 2.32
C THR A 93 -5.33 -14.96 3.14
N GLY A 94 -4.69 -15.82 3.92
CA GLY A 94 -3.49 -15.48 4.68
C GLY A 94 -3.71 -14.88 6.07
N VAL A 95 -4.95 -14.62 6.52
CA VAL A 95 -5.21 -14.18 7.91
C VAL A 95 -5.19 -15.40 8.85
N HIS A 96 -4.36 -15.36 9.89
CA HIS A 96 -4.30 -16.39 10.92
C HIS A 96 -5.36 -16.17 12.02
N SER A 97 -5.42 -14.96 12.57
CA SER A 97 -6.42 -14.57 13.56
C SER A 97 -6.59 -13.05 13.61
N THR A 98 -7.65 -12.60 14.28
CA THR A 98 -7.90 -11.19 14.53
C THR A 98 -8.14 -10.96 16.02
N LYS A 99 -7.75 -9.81 16.55
CA LYS A 99 -8.13 -9.40 17.90
C LYS A 99 -8.96 -8.12 17.89
N PRO A 100 -10.18 -8.13 18.48
CA PRO A 100 -10.86 -9.27 19.10
C PRO A 100 -11.37 -10.31 18.06
N ILE A 101 -11.44 -11.57 18.47
CA ILE A 101 -11.89 -12.67 17.61
C ILE A 101 -13.41 -12.56 17.39
N GLY A 102 -13.85 -12.74 16.14
CA GLY A 102 -15.28 -12.81 15.78
C GLY A 102 -16.01 -11.46 15.71
N LYS A 103 -15.36 -10.34 16.06
CA LYS A 103 -15.92 -9.00 15.88
C LYS A 103 -15.76 -8.58 14.42
N ASN A 104 -16.88 -8.29 13.75
CA ASN A 104 -16.90 -7.88 12.33
C ASN A 104 -17.26 -6.41 12.11
N ILE A 105 -17.81 -5.74 13.12
CA ILE A 105 -18.27 -4.35 13.04
C ILE A 105 -17.47 -3.55 14.07
N PHE A 106 -16.82 -2.49 13.61
CA PHE A 106 -16.00 -1.60 14.44
C PHE A 106 -16.50 -0.17 14.29
N LEU A 107 -16.65 0.54 15.41
CA LEU A 107 -17.00 1.95 15.43
C LEU A 107 -15.80 2.80 15.01
N ALA A 108 -16.06 4.00 14.49
CA ALA A 108 -15.00 4.99 14.26
C ALA A 108 -14.16 5.18 15.53
N GLY A 109 -12.84 5.16 15.38
CA GLY A 109 -11.91 5.22 16.50
C GLY A 109 -11.41 3.86 17.01
N GLU A 110 -12.15 2.77 16.79
CA GLU A 110 -11.76 1.43 17.24
C GLU A 110 -10.66 0.81 16.38
N PHE A 111 -9.98 -0.19 16.93
CA PHE A 111 -8.88 -0.90 16.28
C PHE A 111 -9.16 -2.40 16.20
N VAL A 112 -8.61 -3.02 15.17
CA VAL A 112 -8.50 -4.48 15.05
C VAL A 112 -7.04 -4.87 14.85
N GLU A 113 -6.55 -5.83 15.63
CA GLU A 113 -5.26 -6.46 15.36
C GLU A 113 -5.46 -7.52 14.29
N ILE A 114 -4.79 -7.38 13.14
CA ILE A 114 -4.74 -8.42 12.11
C ILE A 114 -3.45 -9.20 12.29
N ILE A 115 -3.56 -10.52 12.43
CA ILE A 115 -2.41 -11.42 12.56
C ILE A 115 -2.41 -12.34 11.34
N CYS A 116 -1.36 -12.26 10.52
CA CYS A 116 -1.20 -13.05 9.31
C CYS A 116 -0.59 -14.43 9.58
N LEU A 117 -0.89 -15.39 8.72
CA LEU A 117 -0.20 -16.67 8.66
C LEU A 117 1.27 -16.46 8.28
N LYS A 118 2.11 -17.44 8.63
CA LYS A 118 3.49 -17.46 8.16
C LYS A 118 3.50 -17.36 6.63
N LYS A 119 4.41 -16.54 6.07
CA LYS A 119 4.53 -16.19 4.63
C LYS A 119 3.50 -15.19 4.10
N TYR A 120 2.75 -14.52 4.97
CA TYR A 120 1.85 -13.43 4.57
C TYR A 120 2.13 -12.16 5.37
N TRP A 121 1.93 -11.00 4.75
CA TRP A 121 2.06 -9.69 5.38
C TRP A 121 0.80 -8.86 5.20
N ILE A 122 0.59 -7.88 6.07
CA ILE A 122 -0.53 -6.95 5.93
C ILE A 122 -0.28 -6.06 4.72
N PHE A 123 -1.29 -5.89 3.86
CA PHE A 123 -1.20 -5.16 2.60
C PHE A 123 -0.54 -3.78 2.76
N GLY A 124 0.45 -3.49 1.91
CA GLY A 124 1.19 -2.22 1.95
C GLY A 124 2.16 -2.09 3.13
N THR A 125 2.40 -3.18 3.86
CA THR A 125 3.35 -3.25 4.98
C THR A 125 4.19 -4.53 4.89
N LYS A 126 5.29 -4.60 5.62
CA LYS A 126 6.10 -5.82 5.78
C LYS A 126 5.90 -6.46 7.17
N GLN A 127 4.71 -6.30 7.75
CA GLN A 127 4.41 -6.73 9.11
C GLN A 127 3.43 -7.92 9.11
N VAL A 128 3.72 -8.92 9.94
CA VAL A 128 2.87 -10.09 10.19
C VAL A 128 1.75 -9.81 11.19
N SER A 129 1.87 -8.76 12.01
CA SER A 129 0.79 -8.28 12.89
C SER A 129 0.77 -6.75 12.95
N ARG A 130 -0.43 -6.16 12.92
CA ARG A 130 -0.62 -4.72 13.11
C ARG A 130 -2.05 -4.40 13.57
N ASN A 131 -2.18 -3.36 14.38
CA ASN A 131 -3.45 -2.74 14.70
C ASN A 131 -3.86 -1.77 13.58
N ILE A 132 -5.08 -1.93 13.06
CA ILE A 132 -5.65 -1.10 12.00
C ILE A 132 -6.86 -0.36 12.57
N LYS A 133 -6.88 0.97 12.40
CA LYS A 133 -7.95 1.83 12.92
C LYS A 133 -9.12 1.98 11.95
N CYS A 134 -10.35 1.97 12.47
CA CYS A 134 -11.52 2.45 11.74
C CYS A 134 -11.57 3.99 11.78
N GLN A 135 -11.57 4.63 10.61
CA GLN A 135 -11.54 6.09 10.48
C GLN A 135 -12.95 6.71 10.51
N GLU A 136 -13.00 8.02 10.68
CA GLU A 136 -14.25 8.82 10.75
C GLU A 136 -15.03 8.84 9.43
N ASP A 137 -14.43 8.43 8.31
CA ASP A 137 -15.12 8.31 7.03
C ASP A 137 -15.72 6.91 6.80
N GLY A 138 -15.65 6.02 7.80
CA GLY A 138 -16.11 4.64 7.71
C GLY A 138 -15.18 3.73 6.91
N LYS A 139 -13.94 4.17 6.64
CA LYS A 139 -12.91 3.35 6.00
C LYS A 139 -11.85 2.94 6.99
N TRP A 140 -11.21 1.81 6.71
CA TRP A 140 -10.04 1.38 7.45
C TRP A 140 -8.81 2.19 7.04
N GLU A 141 -7.97 2.57 8.02
CA GLU A 141 -6.69 3.26 7.78
C GLU A 141 -5.81 2.51 6.76
N LEU A 142 -5.79 1.18 6.87
CA LEU A 142 -5.18 0.27 5.93
C LEU A 142 -6.19 -0.80 5.58
N ARG A 143 -6.12 -1.36 4.37
CA ARG A 143 -6.97 -2.49 4.01
C ARG A 143 -6.70 -3.65 4.98
N PRO A 144 -7.69 -4.08 5.78
CA PRO A 144 -7.49 -5.16 6.72
C PRO A 144 -7.47 -6.49 5.96
N GLY A 145 -6.34 -7.18 6.02
CA GLY A 145 -6.11 -8.42 5.29
C GLY A 145 -4.63 -8.66 5.08
N CYS A 146 -4.33 -9.86 4.59
CA CYS A 146 -2.96 -10.30 4.36
C CYS A 146 -2.74 -10.61 2.87
N GLU A 147 -1.51 -10.41 2.40
CA GLU A 147 -1.03 -10.76 1.06
C GLU A 147 0.21 -11.63 1.15
N ASP A 148 0.57 -12.32 0.07
CA ASP A 148 1.78 -13.15 0.02
C ASP A 148 3.02 -12.30 0.33
N THR A 149 3.93 -12.84 1.15
CA THR A 149 5.23 -12.23 1.39
C THR A 149 6.01 -12.15 0.09
N THR A 150 6.36 -10.92 -0.30
CA THR A 150 7.16 -10.63 -1.50
C THR A 150 8.29 -9.66 -1.20
N CYS A 151 9.39 -9.77 -1.93
CA CYS A 151 10.50 -8.83 -1.86
C CYS A 151 10.57 -8.00 -3.15
N GLU A 152 10.63 -6.67 -3.02
CA GLU A 152 11.10 -5.83 -4.13
C GLU A 152 12.59 -6.11 -4.41
N TYR A 153 13.06 -5.99 -5.66
CA TYR A 153 14.49 -6.12 -5.96
C TYR A 153 15.35 -5.30 -4.97
N PRO A 154 16.43 -5.86 -4.40
CA PRO A 154 17.18 -5.21 -3.33
C PRO A 154 17.67 -3.82 -3.74
N LYS A 155 17.50 -2.86 -2.84
CA LYS A 155 18.03 -1.49 -2.95
C LYS A 155 19.18 -1.36 -1.96
N GLY A 156 20.34 -1.91 -2.33
CA GLY A 156 21.56 -1.87 -1.52
C GLY A 156 22.61 -0.95 -2.11
N GLU A 157 23.51 -0.45 -1.26
CA GLU A 157 24.69 0.28 -1.73
C GLU A 157 25.56 -0.62 -2.60
N HIS A 158 26.20 -0.03 -3.61
CA HIS A 158 27.14 -0.73 -4.50
C HIS A 158 26.53 -1.88 -5.32
N LEU A 159 25.21 -2.00 -5.39
CA LEU A 159 24.51 -2.87 -6.35
C LEU A 159 24.41 -2.22 -7.73
N MET A 160 24.69 -3.00 -8.77
CA MET A 160 24.35 -2.63 -10.13
C MET A 160 22.86 -2.90 -10.37
N TYR A 161 22.04 -1.85 -10.41
CA TYR A 161 20.63 -1.97 -10.74
C TYR A 161 20.35 -1.64 -12.22
N ASN A 162 19.67 -2.54 -12.90
CA ASN A 162 19.08 -2.27 -14.21
C ASN A 162 17.62 -2.79 -14.26
N PRO A 163 16.62 -1.89 -14.34
CA PRO A 163 15.21 -2.27 -14.25
C PRO A 163 14.73 -3.16 -15.40
N TYR A 164 15.47 -3.26 -16.51
CA TYR A 164 15.09 -4.10 -17.65
C TYR A 164 15.43 -5.59 -17.46
N TYR A 165 16.42 -5.92 -16.62
CA TYR A 165 16.87 -7.31 -16.44
C TYR A 165 16.29 -7.99 -15.21
N TYR A 166 15.76 -7.22 -14.26
CA TYR A 166 15.34 -7.74 -12.96
C TYR A 166 13.83 -7.65 -12.77
N LYS A 167 13.25 -8.71 -12.20
CA LYS A 167 11.84 -8.73 -11.81
C LYS A 167 11.63 -7.69 -10.71
N ARG A 168 10.52 -6.96 -10.74
CA ARG A 168 10.24 -5.93 -9.72
C ARG A 168 9.94 -6.55 -8.35
N ILE A 169 9.25 -7.69 -8.33
CA ILE A 169 8.69 -8.32 -7.13
C ILE A 169 9.00 -9.81 -7.16
N TYR A 170 9.61 -10.34 -6.10
CA TYR A 170 9.97 -11.75 -5.93
C TYR A 170 9.11 -12.36 -4.84
N LYS A 171 8.71 -13.62 -4.99
CA LYS A 171 7.98 -14.36 -3.95
C LYS A 171 8.94 -14.86 -2.87
N LEU A 172 8.41 -15.12 -1.67
CA LEU A 172 9.18 -15.74 -0.61
C LEU A 172 9.86 -17.05 -1.07
N TRP A 173 11.12 -17.21 -0.71
CA TRP A 173 12.06 -18.26 -1.11
C TRP A 173 12.45 -18.27 -2.58
N GLU A 174 12.02 -17.29 -3.39
CA GLU A 174 12.63 -17.07 -4.71
C GLU A 174 14.05 -16.54 -4.53
N ASN A 175 14.95 -17.01 -5.39
CA ASN A 175 16.31 -16.52 -5.47
C ASN A 175 16.55 -15.75 -6.76
N THR A 176 17.55 -14.87 -6.73
CA THR A 176 18.00 -14.17 -7.93
C THR A 176 19.48 -13.86 -7.83
N TRP A 177 20.14 -13.79 -8.98
CA TRP A 177 21.51 -13.32 -9.05
C TRP A 177 21.53 -11.79 -9.02
N TYR A 178 22.64 -11.24 -8.57
CA TYR A 178 22.86 -9.80 -8.50
C TYR A 178 24.29 -9.49 -8.92
N ARG A 179 24.57 -8.21 -9.17
CA ARG A 179 25.93 -7.75 -9.51
C ARG A 179 26.27 -6.56 -8.65
N CYS A 180 27.52 -6.52 -8.22
CA CYS A 180 28.09 -5.39 -7.53
C CYS A 180 28.79 -4.46 -8.51
N VAL A 181 28.88 -3.18 -8.17
CA VAL A 181 29.66 -2.19 -8.93
C VAL A 181 31.16 -2.52 -8.84
N TYR A 182 31.95 -1.90 -9.71
CA TYR A 182 33.40 -2.08 -9.72
C TYR A 182 34.03 -1.73 -8.36
N GLY A 183 34.99 -2.55 -7.91
CA GLY A 183 35.61 -2.46 -6.58
C GLY A 183 34.87 -3.22 -5.47
N TYR A 184 33.70 -3.82 -5.76
CA TYR A 184 32.93 -4.61 -4.83
C TYR A 184 32.69 -6.03 -5.37
N GLN A 185 32.61 -7.00 -4.47
CA GLN A 185 32.28 -8.39 -4.79
C GLN A 185 31.02 -8.85 -4.08
N HIS A 186 30.35 -9.84 -4.66
CA HIS A 186 29.17 -10.45 -4.09
C HIS A 186 29.54 -11.30 -2.87
N THR A 187 28.75 -11.24 -1.81
CA THR A 187 28.92 -12.10 -0.63
C THR A 187 28.41 -13.52 -0.86
N ALA A 188 27.51 -13.69 -1.83
CA ALA A 188 26.99 -14.97 -2.29
C ALA A 188 26.61 -14.90 -3.78
N GLU A 189 26.63 -16.02 -4.49
CA GLU A 189 26.29 -16.06 -5.92
C GLU A 189 24.85 -15.62 -6.23
N SER A 190 23.95 -15.83 -5.27
CA SER A 190 22.55 -15.43 -5.36
C SER A 190 22.03 -14.98 -3.99
N ILE A 191 20.91 -14.26 -4.04
CA ILE A 191 20.18 -13.79 -2.87
C ILE A 191 18.80 -14.41 -2.86
N THR A 192 18.29 -14.65 -1.67
CA THR A 192 16.99 -15.29 -1.45
C THR A 192 16.06 -14.33 -0.72
N CYS A 193 14.83 -14.23 -1.20
CA CYS A 193 13.79 -13.48 -0.52
C CYS A 193 13.32 -14.30 0.68
N THR A 194 13.70 -13.89 1.89
CA THR A 194 13.32 -14.52 3.15
C THR A 194 12.22 -13.71 3.84
N GLU A 195 11.77 -14.20 4.99
CA GLU A 195 10.77 -13.53 5.83
C GLU A 195 11.29 -12.20 6.40
N ASN A 196 12.61 -11.99 6.42
CA ASN A 196 13.26 -10.79 6.95
C ASN A 196 13.71 -9.82 5.86
N GLY A 197 13.58 -10.18 4.58
CA GLY A 197 14.10 -9.40 3.46
C GLY A 197 15.00 -10.22 2.55
N TRP A 198 16.02 -9.60 1.96
CA TRP A 198 16.98 -10.32 1.12
C TRP A 198 18.14 -10.85 1.97
N GLU A 199 18.41 -12.14 1.87
CA GLU A 199 19.58 -12.75 2.51
C GLU A 199 20.50 -13.39 1.46
N PRO A 200 21.83 -13.30 1.63
CA PRO A 200 22.53 -12.71 2.78
C PRO A 200 22.62 -11.17 2.73
N GLU A 201 22.79 -10.53 3.89
CA GLU A 201 23.08 -9.08 4.00
C GLU A 201 24.39 -8.89 4.79
N PRO A 202 25.35 -8.04 4.34
CA PRO A 202 25.32 -7.22 3.13
C PRO A 202 25.48 -8.03 1.83
N LEU A 203 24.96 -7.50 0.72
CA LEU A 203 25.02 -8.15 -0.59
C LEU A 203 26.39 -7.94 -1.26
N CYS A 204 26.90 -6.72 -1.20
CA CYS A 204 28.16 -6.32 -1.81
C CYS A 204 29.14 -5.88 -0.72
N ILE A 205 30.35 -6.43 -0.76
CA ILE A 205 31.45 -6.04 0.12
C ILE A 205 32.62 -5.52 -0.70
N GLU A 206 33.35 -4.56 -0.15
CA GLU A 206 34.52 -4.00 -0.82
C GLU A 206 35.58 -5.08 -1.05
N VAL A 207 36.18 -5.10 -2.23
CA VAL A 207 37.27 -6.02 -2.54
C VAL A 207 38.53 -5.51 -1.85
N THR A 208 39.08 -6.33 -0.96
CA THR A 208 40.35 -6.04 -0.29
C THR A 208 41.20 -7.30 -0.21
N CYS A 209 42.50 -7.17 -0.49
CA CYS A 209 43.45 -8.25 -0.27
C CYS A 209 43.78 -8.39 1.23
N LYS A 210 43.77 -9.63 1.71
CA LYS A 210 44.07 -9.94 3.12
C LYS A 210 45.50 -9.56 3.48
N GLU A 211 45.68 -9.04 4.69
CA GLU A 211 47.00 -8.85 5.26
C GLU A 211 47.67 -10.21 5.50
N GLY A 212 48.94 -10.32 5.09
CA GLY A 212 49.76 -11.50 5.28
C GLY A 212 50.70 -11.37 6.46
N GLU A 213 51.16 -12.50 6.99
CA GLU A 213 52.19 -12.50 8.05
C GLU A 213 53.54 -12.07 7.48
N LEU A 214 54.17 -11.06 8.09
CA LEU A 214 55.53 -10.62 7.76
C LEU A 214 56.55 -11.49 8.50
N LYS A 215 57.21 -12.42 7.79
CA LYS A 215 58.23 -13.32 8.36
C LYS A 215 59.64 -12.92 7.95
N ASN A 216 60.31 -12.16 8.81
CA ASN A 216 61.65 -11.60 8.60
C ASN A 216 61.76 -10.72 7.34
N VAL A 217 60.63 -10.11 6.97
CA VAL A 217 60.49 -9.16 5.86
C VAL A 217 59.85 -7.88 6.36
N THR A 218 60.10 -6.77 5.68
CA THR A 218 59.44 -5.48 5.91
C THR A 218 58.93 -4.92 4.59
N ILE A 219 57.81 -4.19 4.63
CA ILE A 219 57.28 -3.49 3.45
C ILE A 219 58.06 -2.17 3.32
N VAL A 220 58.86 -2.06 2.26
CA VAL A 220 59.72 -0.87 2.01
C VAL A 220 59.03 0.17 1.16
N TYR A 221 58.11 -0.25 0.30
CA TYR A 221 57.34 0.64 -0.55
C TYR A 221 55.95 0.05 -0.80
N GLY A 222 54.96 0.93 -0.83
CA GLY A 222 53.60 0.58 -1.20
C GLY A 222 52.94 1.71 -1.96
N SER A 223 52.15 1.38 -2.97
CA SER A 223 51.38 2.34 -3.77
C SER A 223 49.91 1.93 -3.78
N PRO A 224 48.98 2.82 -3.36
CA PRO A 224 49.15 4.19 -2.88
C PRO A 224 49.63 4.30 -1.42
N GLY A 225 49.82 3.19 -0.71
CA GLY A 225 50.32 3.17 0.66
C GLY A 225 50.69 1.77 1.12
N VAL A 226 51.23 1.67 2.34
CA VAL A 226 51.73 0.41 2.94
C VAL A 226 50.81 -0.17 4.01
N SER A 227 49.74 0.52 4.36
CA SER A 227 48.77 0.09 5.38
C SER A 227 47.46 -0.41 4.76
N PRO A 228 46.78 -1.38 5.39
CA PRO A 228 45.46 -1.83 4.97
C PRO A 228 44.38 -0.73 5.13
N PRO A 229 43.20 -0.85 4.48
CA PRO A 229 42.81 -1.93 3.57
C PRO A 229 43.53 -1.89 2.22
N PHE A 230 44.02 -3.04 1.75
CA PHE A 230 44.69 -3.14 0.46
C PHE A 230 43.68 -3.38 -0.65
N LYS A 231 43.43 -2.38 -1.50
CA LYS A 231 42.45 -2.45 -2.60
C LYS A 231 43.06 -3.03 -3.88
N PRO A 232 42.26 -3.47 -4.87
CA PRO A 232 42.76 -3.86 -6.17
C PRO A 232 43.77 -2.85 -6.72
N ARG A 233 44.83 -3.38 -7.34
CA ARG A 233 45.99 -2.64 -7.87
C ARG A 233 46.94 -2.06 -6.83
N HIS A 234 46.70 -2.24 -5.52
CA HIS A 234 47.72 -1.95 -4.52
C HIS A 234 48.98 -2.78 -4.78
N TYR A 235 50.12 -2.13 -4.75
CA TYR A 235 51.42 -2.75 -4.94
C TYR A 235 52.21 -2.67 -3.65
N LEU A 236 52.82 -3.78 -3.22
CA LEU A 236 53.72 -3.85 -2.07
C LEU A 236 55.08 -4.42 -2.50
N ASN A 237 56.15 -3.81 -2.01
CA ASN A 237 57.53 -4.24 -2.20
C ASN A 237 58.16 -4.54 -0.84
N PHE A 238 58.91 -5.64 -0.76
CA PHE A 238 59.46 -6.18 0.47
C PHE A 238 61.00 -6.24 0.42
N GLU A 239 61.62 -6.08 1.59
CA GLU A 239 63.02 -6.43 1.82
C GLU A 239 63.17 -7.29 3.07
N CYS A 240 64.25 -8.07 3.13
CA CYS A 240 64.60 -8.81 4.34
C CYS A 240 64.97 -7.86 5.47
N THR A 241 64.45 -8.13 6.67
CA THR A 241 64.72 -7.31 7.86
C THR A 241 66.22 -7.34 8.23
N ASN A 242 66.87 -8.49 8.02
CA ASN A 242 68.27 -8.70 8.37
C ASN A 242 69.16 -8.64 7.12
N PRO A 243 70.26 -7.87 7.15
CA PRO A 243 71.23 -7.82 6.06
C PRO A 243 71.83 -9.20 5.75
N GLY A 244 71.98 -9.52 4.46
CA GLY A 244 72.59 -10.77 3.99
C GLY A 244 71.67 -11.99 3.97
N TRP A 245 70.42 -11.86 4.43
CA TRP A 245 69.43 -12.93 4.33
C TRP A 245 68.91 -13.07 2.91
N THR A 246 68.55 -14.29 2.53
CA THR A 246 68.02 -14.59 1.20
C THR A 246 66.50 -14.66 1.25
N MET A 247 65.85 -13.97 0.31
CA MET A 247 64.40 -13.97 0.16
C MET A 247 63.92 -15.19 -0.62
N THR A 248 62.88 -15.85 -0.12
CA THR A 248 62.12 -16.88 -0.82
C THR A 248 60.77 -16.29 -1.25
N GLY A 249 60.49 -16.29 -2.55
CA GLY A 249 59.26 -15.74 -3.13
C GLY A 249 59.53 -14.51 -4.00
N GLN A 250 58.47 -13.76 -4.32
CA GLN A 250 58.56 -12.52 -5.08
C GLN A 250 58.83 -11.35 -4.13
N SER A 251 59.79 -10.48 -4.47
CA SER A 251 60.06 -9.25 -3.71
C SER A 251 58.95 -8.22 -3.81
N SER A 252 58.00 -8.40 -4.73
CA SER A 252 56.82 -7.55 -4.80
C SER A 252 55.57 -8.31 -5.19
N ILE A 253 54.44 -7.83 -4.68
CA ILE A 253 53.11 -8.39 -4.93
C ILE A 253 52.12 -7.28 -5.25
N THR A 254 51.12 -7.61 -6.07
CA THR A 254 50.04 -6.70 -6.45
C THR A 254 48.69 -7.30 -6.09
N CYS A 255 47.81 -6.52 -5.47
CA CYS A 255 46.45 -6.94 -5.16
C CYS A 255 45.65 -7.01 -6.46
N ARG A 256 45.07 -8.17 -6.76
CA ARG A 256 44.28 -8.40 -7.97
C ARG A 256 42.82 -7.97 -7.76
N GLU A 257 42.08 -7.91 -8.88
CA GLU A 257 40.67 -7.51 -8.90
C GLU A 257 39.75 -8.50 -8.17
N ASP A 258 40.19 -9.74 -7.95
CA ASP A 258 39.48 -10.77 -7.18
C ASP A 258 39.79 -10.74 -5.68
N GLY A 259 40.56 -9.75 -5.22
CA GLY A 259 40.97 -9.63 -3.81
C GLY A 259 42.07 -10.62 -3.40
N THR A 260 42.75 -11.26 -4.36
CA THR A 260 43.92 -12.11 -4.09
C THR A 260 45.23 -11.39 -4.42
N TRP A 261 46.31 -11.73 -3.71
CA TRP A 261 47.64 -11.23 -4.05
C TRP A 261 48.21 -11.96 -5.26
N SER A 262 48.97 -11.25 -6.09
CA SER A 262 49.61 -11.82 -7.28
C SER A 262 50.59 -12.94 -6.99
N SER A 263 51.13 -12.98 -5.78
CA SER A 263 51.97 -14.04 -5.22
C SER A 263 51.82 -14.02 -3.68
N PRO A 264 52.14 -15.12 -2.97
CA PRO A 264 52.20 -15.13 -1.51
C PRO A 264 53.22 -14.13 -0.98
N TYR A 265 53.08 -13.75 0.29
CA TYR A 265 54.07 -12.92 0.99
C TYR A 265 55.42 -13.65 1.02
N PRO A 266 56.54 -12.96 0.70
CA PRO A 266 57.85 -13.57 0.75
C PRO A 266 58.29 -13.80 2.19
N THR A 267 59.27 -14.70 2.36
CA THR A 267 59.94 -14.93 3.64
C THR A 267 61.45 -14.78 3.47
N CYS A 268 62.17 -14.46 4.54
CA CYS A 268 63.63 -14.44 4.52
C CYS A 268 64.22 -15.41 5.55
N SER A 269 65.35 -16.02 5.15
CA SER A 269 66.20 -16.87 5.99
C SER A 269 67.68 -16.59 5.72
N GLY A 270 68.51 -16.74 6.74
CA GLY A 270 69.97 -16.62 6.68
C GLY A 270 70.69 -17.95 6.80
#